data_AF-A0A4Q7ASN1-F1
#
_entry.id   AF-A0A4Q7ASN1-F1
#
_cell.length_a   1.000
_cell.length_b   1.000
_cell.length_c   1.000
_cell.angle_alpha   90.00
_cell.angle_beta   90.00
_cell.angle_gamma   90.00
#
_symmetry.space_group_name_H-M   'P 1'
#
loop_
_entity.id
_entity.type
_entity.pdbx_description
1 polymer ?
#
loop_
_entity_poly.entity_id
_entity_poly.type
_entity_poly.pdbx_seq_one_letter_code
_entity_poly.pdbx_strand_id
1 'polypeptide(L)'
;MNIFIYAYSYDENSGGSIALHRLCHLINEVTNYRAYLVPHRKFGLRQDIKKIFRNTKIDVHPDWNTPVWQNFFFPKKSVVIYPEIVDDNPLKIKHVVRWLLHQPGFHTGRIHYGEDELYFKFNSAIKDFSYVNSQTSLNELKVIFYPIDIYRNVELERTIESCYMIRKGVSKPIIHDKNSICLDGKSHSEIAQIFNQARTFICYDDYTAYSIFAVLAGCVSVVVPDHRVSIDEWYSNETDRYGIAYGLNQVQLDWAHQTKEKVFEHIEHEHFKSETCVQTCMDEIRTFFKL
;
A
#
# COMPACT_ATOMS: atom_id res chain seq x y z
N MET A 1 4.18 -7.18 -24.07
CA MET A 1 4.80 -7.93 -22.96
C MET A 1 3.68 -8.39 -22.02
N ASN A 2 3.78 -9.59 -21.44
CA ASN A 2 2.85 -10.02 -20.38
C ASN A 2 3.55 -9.87 -19.03
N ILE A 3 2.85 -9.26 -18.06
CA ILE A 3 3.32 -9.04 -16.70
C ILE A 3 2.58 -9.97 -15.76
N PHE A 4 3.31 -10.65 -14.90
CA PHE A 4 2.76 -11.57 -13.91
C PHE A 4 3.11 -11.05 -12.52
N ILE A 5 2.10 -10.65 -11.75
CA ILE A 5 2.30 -10.12 -10.40
C ILE A 5 1.97 -11.22 -9.41
N TYR A 6 2.96 -11.65 -8.65
CA TYR A 6 2.79 -12.71 -7.67
C TYR A 6 2.20 -12.14 -6.39
N ALA A 7 0.97 -12.53 -6.06
CA ALA A 7 0.19 -11.88 -5.02
C ALA A 7 -0.58 -12.87 -4.13
N TYR A 8 -0.81 -12.46 -2.88
CA TYR A 8 -1.78 -13.09 -1.99
C TYR A 8 -3.20 -12.58 -2.30
N SER A 9 -4.24 -13.21 -1.74
CA SER A 9 -5.62 -12.70 -1.83
C SER A 9 -5.70 -11.23 -1.43
N TYR A 10 -6.58 -10.52 -2.13
CA TYR A 10 -6.91 -9.13 -1.81
C TYR A 10 -7.38 -9.04 -0.36
N ASP A 11 -6.80 -8.11 0.38
CA ASP A 11 -7.15 -7.80 1.76
C ASP A 11 -7.05 -6.29 1.93
N GLU A 12 -8.19 -5.64 2.20
CA GLU A 12 -8.30 -4.20 2.39
C GLU A 12 -7.49 -3.69 3.60
N ASN A 13 -7.12 -4.57 4.52
CA ASN A 13 -6.30 -4.22 5.68
C ASN A 13 -4.80 -4.43 5.44
N SER A 14 -4.40 -4.96 4.28
CA SER A 14 -3.01 -5.24 3.93
C SER A 14 -2.51 -4.31 2.83
N GLY A 15 -1.68 -3.33 3.20
CA GLY A 15 -1.11 -2.37 2.25
C GLY A 15 -0.31 -3.04 1.12
N GLY A 16 0.40 -4.13 1.41
CA GLY A 16 1.12 -4.90 0.39
C GLY A 16 0.17 -5.63 -0.57
N SER A 17 -0.94 -6.18 -0.06
CA SER A 17 -1.96 -6.79 -0.92
C SER A 17 -2.62 -5.75 -1.84
N ILE A 18 -3.03 -4.61 -1.27
CA ILE A 18 -3.58 -3.48 -2.02
C ILE A 18 -2.61 -3.02 -3.11
N ALA A 19 -1.33 -2.80 -2.80
CA ALA A 19 -0.33 -2.31 -3.75
C ALA A 19 -0.14 -3.27 -4.94
N LEU A 20 -0.04 -4.58 -4.69
CA LEU A 20 0.14 -5.60 -5.74
C LEU A 20 -1.08 -5.69 -6.68
N HIS A 21 -2.28 -5.69 -6.11
CA HIS A 21 -3.51 -5.72 -6.89
C HIS A 21 -3.73 -4.41 -7.66
N ARG A 22 -3.44 -3.27 -7.03
CA ARG A 22 -3.54 -1.95 -7.67
C ARG A 22 -2.53 -1.82 -8.80
N LEU A 23 -1.31 -2.32 -8.65
CA LEU A 23 -0.31 -2.35 -9.73
C LEU A 23 -0.82 -3.14 -10.94
N CYS A 24 -1.42 -4.32 -10.72
CA CYS A 24 -2.00 -5.11 -11.80
C CYS A 24 -3.08 -4.33 -12.56
N HIS A 25 -3.98 -3.69 -11.82
CA HIS A 25 -5.01 -2.83 -12.40
C HIS A 25 -4.43 -1.68 -13.20
N LEU A 26 -3.52 -0.88 -12.61
CA LEU A 26 -2.94 0.26 -13.30
C LEU A 26 -2.17 -0.14 -14.56
N ILE A 27 -1.41 -1.23 -14.55
CA ILE A 27 -0.75 -1.70 -15.79
C ILE A 27 -1.78 -1.97 -16.89
N ASN A 28 -2.91 -2.59 -16.55
CA ASN A 28 -3.95 -2.90 -17.53
C ASN A 28 -4.74 -1.67 -18.00
N GLU A 29 -4.90 -0.64 -17.16
CA GLU A 29 -5.67 0.56 -17.50
C GLU A 29 -4.84 1.63 -18.22
N VAL A 30 -3.60 1.87 -17.78
CA VAL A 30 -2.82 3.05 -18.21
C VAL A 30 -1.65 2.71 -19.14
N THR A 31 -1.50 1.44 -19.53
CA THR A 31 -0.43 0.99 -20.43
C THR A 31 -0.94 0.08 -21.54
N ASN A 32 -0.11 -0.18 -22.55
CA ASN A 32 -0.40 -1.12 -23.64
C ASN A 32 0.00 -2.58 -23.32
N TYR A 33 0.31 -2.88 -22.05
CA TYR A 33 0.71 -4.21 -21.60
C TYR A 33 -0.47 -4.98 -21.00
N ARG A 34 -0.27 -6.28 -20.77
CA ARG A 34 -1.27 -7.12 -20.10
C ARG A 34 -0.67 -7.65 -18.81
N ALA A 35 -1.26 -7.28 -17.68
CA ALA A 35 -0.90 -7.75 -16.37
C ALA A 35 -1.93 -8.76 -15.84
N TYR A 36 -1.43 -9.76 -15.14
CA TYR A 36 -2.23 -10.78 -14.49
C TYR A 36 -1.73 -11.03 -13.07
N LEU A 37 -2.66 -11.32 -12.16
CA LEU A 37 -2.33 -11.85 -10.85
C LEU A 37 -1.98 -13.33 -10.94
N VAL A 38 -0.91 -13.72 -10.25
CA VAL A 38 -0.54 -15.12 -10.04
C VAL A 38 -0.64 -15.42 -8.55
N PRO A 39 -1.54 -16.33 -8.12
CA PRO A 39 -1.73 -16.63 -6.71
C PRO A 39 -0.44 -17.14 -6.06
N HIS A 40 -0.15 -16.63 -4.86
CA HIS A 40 0.90 -17.17 -4.02
C HIS A 40 0.62 -18.64 -3.72
N ARG A 41 1.57 -19.51 -4.04
CA ARG A 41 1.54 -20.94 -3.68
C ARG A 41 2.61 -21.19 -2.63
N LYS A 42 2.22 -21.78 -1.51
CA LYS A 42 3.18 -22.34 -0.54
C LYS A 42 3.87 -23.52 -1.22
N PHE A 43 5.04 -23.29 -1.83
CA PHE A 43 5.89 -24.37 -2.32
C PHE A 43 6.62 -25.00 -1.13
N GLY A 44 6.01 -26.04 -0.54
CA GLY A 44 6.69 -26.92 0.40
C GLY A 44 7.54 -27.94 -0.36
N LEU A 45 8.77 -28.16 0.10
CA LEU A 45 9.65 -29.25 -0.32
C LEU A 45 8.88 -30.58 -0.25
N ARG A 46 8.73 -31.24 -1.41
CA ARG A 46 8.05 -32.53 -1.61
C ARG A 46 6.59 -32.55 -1.15
N GLN A 47 5.65 -32.20 -2.02
CA GLN A 47 4.35 -32.89 -2.06
C GLN A 47 3.55 -32.58 -3.33
N ASP A 48 3.22 -33.65 -4.04
CA ASP A 48 2.17 -33.82 -5.04
C ASP A 48 1.95 -32.73 -6.08
N ILE A 49 2.47 -33.01 -7.28
CA ILE A 49 2.06 -32.38 -8.54
C ILE A 49 0.52 -32.38 -8.71
N LYS A 50 -0.19 -33.31 -8.04
CA LYS A 50 -1.66 -33.38 -8.04
C LYS A 50 -2.36 -32.31 -7.17
N LYS A 51 -1.72 -31.75 -6.14
CA LYS A 51 -2.29 -30.64 -5.33
C LYS A 51 -2.06 -29.26 -5.94
N ILE A 52 -1.15 -29.15 -6.92
CA ILE A 52 -0.91 -27.95 -7.75
C ILE A 52 -2.17 -27.54 -8.54
N PHE A 53 -3.11 -28.48 -8.75
CA PHE A 53 -4.34 -28.31 -9.55
C PHE A 53 -5.59 -27.97 -8.75
N ARG A 54 -5.50 -27.80 -7.42
CA ARG A 54 -6.59 -27.12 -6.72
C ARG A 54 -6.47 -25.64 -7.12
N ASN A 55 -7.40 -25.15 -7.93
CA ASN A 55 -7.57 -23.73 -8.22
C ASN A 55 -7.46 -22.96 -6.90
N THR A 56 -6.28 -22.44 -6.58
CA THR A 56 -6.10 -21.50 -5.49
C THR A 56 -6.80 -20.24 -5.95
N LYS A 57 -8.09 -20.16 -5.62
CA LYS A 57 -8.89 -18.96 -5.81
C LYS A 57 -8.21 -17.88 -4.99
N ILE A 58 -7.75 -16.86 -5.68
CA ILE A 58 -7.29 -15.62 -5.09
C ILE A 58 -8.52 -14.70 -5.10
N ASP A 59 -8.81 -14.08 -3.96
CA ASP A 59 -9.83 -13.04 -3.92
C ASP A 59 -9.22 -11.77 -4.53
N VAL A 60 -10.01 -11.08 -5.34
CA VAL A 60 -9.58 -9.88 -6.08
C VAL A 60 -10.52 -8.73 -5.75
N HIS A 61 -10.04 -7.50 -5.89
CA HIS A 61 -10.92 -6.34 -5.76
C HIS A 61 -11.98 -6.36 -6.88
N PRO A 62 -13.28 -6.23 -6.55
CA PRO A 62 -14.37 -6.44 -7.52
C PRO A 62 -14.33 -5.45 -8.69
N ASP A 63 -13.94 -4.20 -8.43
CA ASP A 63 -13.96 -3.13 -9.43
C ASP A 63 -12.62 -2.93 -10.14
N TRP A 64 -11.62 -3.76 -9.87
CA TRP A 64 -10.29 -3.60 -10.47
C TRP A 64 -10.04 -4.64 -11.56
N ASN A 65 -9.47 -4.17 -12.67
CA ASN A 65 -9.00 -4.99 -13.78
C ASN A 65 -7.77 -5.85 -13.39
N THR A 66 -8.04 -6.92 -12.66
CA THR A 66 -7.04 -7.78 -12.00
C THR A 66 -7.23 -9.25 -12.43
N PRO A 67 -7.14 -9.55 -13.73
CA PRO A 67 -7.39 -10.89 -14.23
C PRO A 67 -6.39 -11.87 -13.62
N VAL A 68 -6.88 -13.02 -13.16
CA VAL A 68 -6.06 -14.07 -12.56
C VAL A 68 -5.55 -15.00 -13.65
N TRP A 69 -4.24 -15.24 -13.70
CA TRP A 69 -3.66 -16.17 -14.66
C TRP A 69 -3.97 -17.62 -14.29
N GLN A 70 -4.62 -18.35 -15.20
CA GLN A 70 -5.05 -19.74 -14.98
C GLN A 70 -4.22 -20.78 -15.77
N ASN A 71 -3.35 -20.34 -16.68
CA ASN A 71 -2.62 -21.27 -17.54
C ASN A 71 -1.38 -21.82 -16.84
N PHE A 72 -1.05 -23.08 -17.13
CA PHE A 72 0.15 -23.73 -16.60
C PHE A 72 1.46 -23.15 -17.16
N PHE A 73 1.43 -22.70 -18.41
CA PHE A 73 2.61 -22.18 -19.11
C PHE A 73 2.56 -20.67 -19.20
N PHE A 74 3.70 -20.03 -18.99
CA PHE A 74 3.89 -18.60 -19.22
C PHE A 74 4.44 -18.35 -20.63
N PRO A 75 4.02 -17.27 -21.31
CA PRO A 75 4.60 -16.89 -22.60
C PRO A 75 6.11 -16.67 -22.51
N LYS A 76 6.85 -16.81 -23.62
CA LYS A 76 8.31 -16.59 -23.63
C LYS A 76 8.70 -15.15 -23.27
N LYS A 77 7.96 -14.16 -23.79
CA LYS A 77 8.14 -12.73 -23.50
C LYS A 77 7.30 -12.31 -22.30
N SER A 78 7.71 -12.78 -21.14
CA SER A 78 7.04 -12.53 -19.86
C SER A 78 7.99 -11.92 -18.84
N VAL A 79 7.45 -11.04 -18.01
CA VAL A 79 8.11 -10.49 -16.83
C VAL A 79 7.28 -10.89 -15.62
N VAL A 80 7.95 -11.26 -14.53
CA VAL A 80 7.31 -11.48 -13.23
C VAL A 80 7.72 -10.38 -12.25
N ILE A 81 6.75 -9.90 -11.47
CA ILE A 81 6.96 -8.97 -10.37
C ILE A 81 6.68 -9.73 -9.08
N TYR A 82 7.67 -9.81 -8.20
CA TYR A 82 7.56 -10.39 -6.87
C TYR A 82 7.67 -9.29 -5.80
N PRO A 83 6.84 -9.28 -4.74
CA PRO A 83 7.15 -8.50 -3.55
C PRO A 83 8.39 -9.08 -2.85
N GLU A 84 9.05 -8.26 -2.02
CA GLU A 84 10.31 -8.57 -1.34
C GLU A 84 10.22 -9.78 -0.41
N ILE A 85 9.02 -10.13 0.05
CA ILE A 85 8.79 -11.28 0.94
C ILE A 85 8.84 -12.64 0.22
N VAL A 86 8.98 -12.65 -1.10
CA VAL A 86 9.05 -13.88 -1.91
C VAL A 86 10.51 -14.22 -2.16
N ASP A 87 10.91 -15.42 -1.77
CA ASP A 87 12.23 -15.95 -2.08
C ASP A 87 12.29 -16.47 -3.53
N ASP A 88 13.47 -16.35 -4.12
CA ASP A 88 13.84 -16.89 -5.42
C ASP A 88 12.86 -16.48 -6.55
N ASN A 89 12.77 -17.32 -7.59
CA ASN A 89 11.88 -17.17 -8.72
C ASN A 89 10.95 -18.40 -8.83
N PRO A 90 9.90 -18.49 -7.99
CA PRO A 90 9.02 -19.66 -7.94
C PRO A 90 8.31 -19.96 -9.27
N LEU A 91 8.01 -18.95 -10.09
CA LEU A 91 7.38 -19.14 -11.40
C LEU A 91 8.36 -19.51 -12.52
N LYS A 92 9.67 -19.49 -12.24
CA LYS A 92 10.75 -19.79 -13.21
C LYS A 92 10.64 -18.95 -14.49
N ILE A 93 10.16 -17.71 -14.38
CA ILE A 93 10.08 -16.75 -15.48
C ILE A 93 11.42 -16.03 -15.60
N LYS A 94 11.99 -15.98 -16.80
CA LYS A 94 13.35 -15.47 -17.01
C LYS A 94 13.58 -14.04 -16.50
N HIS A 95 12.63 -13.14 -16.74
CA HIS A 95 12.79 -11.71 -16.43
C HIS A 95 12.08 -11.41 -15.11
N VAL A 96 12.85 -11.10 -14.08
CA VAL A 96 12.35 -10.95 -12.71
C VAL A 96 12.53 -9.52 -12.24
N VAL A 97 11.43 -8.95 -11.76
CA VAL A 97 11.40 -7.68 -11.04
C VAL A 97 11.09 -7.97 -9.58
N ARG A 98 11.91 -7.44 -8.67
CA ARG A 98 11.62 -7.44 -7.23
C ARG A 98 11.11 -6.06 -6.83
N TRP A 99 9.90 -6.01 -6.31
CA TRP A 99 9.34 -4.79 -5.77
C TRP A 99 9.53 -4.77 -4.26
N LEU A 100 10.38 -3.87 -3.80
CA LEU A 100 10.65 -3.67 -2.38
C LEU A 100 9.53 -2.81 -1.80
N LEU A 101 8.54 -3.44 -1.16
CA LEU A 101 7.47 -2.76 -0.41
C LEU A 101 7.93 -2.40 1.01
N HIS A 102 9.01 -3.03 1.47
CA HIS A 102 9.71 -2.74 2.71
C HIS A 102 11.21 -3.00 2.55
N GLN A 103 11.99 -2.69 3.59
CA GLN A 103 13.40 -3.11 3.69
C GLN A 103 13.52 -4.64 3.49
N PRO A 104 14.41 -5.11 2.58
CA PRO A 104 14.68 -6.52 2.39
C PRO A 104 14.92 -7.27 3.70
N GLY A 105 14.30 -8.45 3.85
CA GLY A 105 14.47 -9.31 5.03
C GLY A 105 13.75 -8.85 6.30
N PHE A 106 13.08 -7.69 6.32
CA PHE A 106 12.41 -7.20 7.53
C PHE A 106 11.33 -8.15 8.05
N HIS A 107 10.46 -8.65 7.17
CA HIS A 107 9.34 -9.53 7.56
C HIS A 107 9.76 -11.00 7.72
N THR A 108 10.75 -11.44 6.94
CA THR A 108 11.11 -12.86 6.80
C THR A 108 12.38 -13.23 7.58
N GLY A 109 13.17 -12.25 7.99
CA GLY A 109 14.51 -12.42 8.56
C GLY A 109 15.56 -12.93 7.58
N ARG A 110 15.23 -13.06 6.28
CA ARG A 110 16.11 -13.62 5.25
C ARG A 110 15.96 -12.90 3.92
N ILE A 111 17.03 -12.92 3.13
CA ILE A 111 17.06 -12.31 1.79
C ILE A 111 17.63 -13.35 0.83
N HIS A 112 16.75 -14.03 0.10
CA HIS A 112 17.12 -15.01 -0.92
C HIS A 112 16.54 -14.57 -2.26
N TYR A 113 17.16 -13.57 -2.90
CA TYR A 113 16.75 -13.10 -4.22
C TYR A 113 17.63 -13.73 -5.30
N GLY A 114 17.12 -13.78 -6.53
CA GLY A 114 17.86 -14.30 -7.67
C GLY A 114 18.91 -13.33 -8.19
N GLU A 115 19.74 -13.82 -9.10
CA GLU A 115 20.69 -13.01 -9.88
C GLU A 115 19.97 -12.32 -11.05
N ASP A 116 20.58 -11.26 -11.59
CA ASP A 116 20.11 -10.55 -12.80
C ASP A 116 18.68 -9.93 -12.69
N GLU A 117 18.22 -9.65 -11.47
CA GLU A 117 16.91 -9.04 -11.22
C GLU A 117 16.93 -7.51 -11.34
N LEU A 118 15.79 -6.92 -11.70
CA LEU A 118 15.56 -5.47 -11.62
C LEU A 118 14.79 -5.14 -10.35
N TYR A 119 15.29 -4.25 -9.52
CA TYR A 119 14.66 -3.85 -8.26
C TYR A 119 14.00 -2.49 -8.39
N PHE A 120 12.76 -2.40 -7.90
CA PHE A 120 12.09 -1.12 -7.67
C PHE A 120 11.81 -0.96 -6.18
N LYS A 121 12.02 0.25 -5.68
CA LYS A 121 11.61 0.63 -4.33
C LYS A 121 10.22 1.23 -4.37
N PHE A 122 9.38 0.91 -3.38
CA PHE A 122 8.08 1.55 -3.25
C PHE A 122 8.20 3.06 -3.01
N ASN A 123 9.17 3.48 -2.21
CA ASN A 123 9.48 4.88 -1.94
C ASN A 123 10.95 5.06 -1.50
N SER A 124 11.35 6.32 -1.30
CA SER A 124 12.70 6.72 -0.87
C SER A 124 13.09 6.28 0.54
N ALA A 125 12.14 5.94 1.40
CA ALA A 125 12.44 5.47 2.76
C ALA A 125 13.08 4.07 2.75
N ILE A 126 12.92 3.32 1.66
CA ILE A 126 13.58 2.03 1.45
C ILE A 126 15.02 2.28 1.02
N LYS A 127 15.96 1.65 1.73
CA LYS A 127 17.39 1.81 1.44
C LYS A 127 17.72 1.12 0.13
N ASP A 128 18.73 1.63 -0.56
CA ASP A 128 19.25 0.94 -1.73
C ASP A 128 19.74 -0.45 -1.34
N PHE A 129 19.39 -1.41 -2.18
CA PHE A 129 19.76 -2.79 -2.04
C PHE A 129 20.35 -3.26 -3.36
N SER A 130 21.34 -4.14 -3.32
CA SER A 130 21.86 -4.80 -4.51
C SER A 130 22.24 -6.23 -4.20
N TYR A 131 22.14 -7.07 -5.21
CA TYR A 131 22.55 -8.46 -5.21
C TYR A 131 23.28 -8.78 -6.52
N VAL A 132 23.77 -10.01 -6.66
CA VAL A 132 24.60 -10.47 -7.79
C VAL A 132 23.94 -10.09 -9.13
N ASN A 133 24.63 -9.26 -9.91
CA ASN A 133 24.22 -8.72 -11.22
C ASN A 133 22.84 -8.03 -11.27
N SER A 134 22.23 -7.73 -10.12
CA SER A 134 20.98 -6.99 -10.07
C SER A 134 21.20 -5.51 -10.35
N GLN A 135 20.15 -4.83 -10.82
CA GLN A 135 20.12 -3.38 -10.91
C GLN A 135 18.96 -2.85 -10.07
N THR A 136 19.21 -1.81 -9.28
CA THR A 136 18.16 -1.07 -8.59
C THR A 136 17.81 0.18 -9.39
N SER A 137 16.54 0.34 -9.71
CA SER A 137 16.02 1.51 -10.41
C SER A 137 16.26 2.76 -9.57
N LEU A 138 16.58 3.85 -10.26
CA LEU A 138 16.58 5.20 -9.66
C LEU A 138 15.16 5.74 -9.48
N ASN A 139 14.18 5.16 -10.20
CA ASN A 139 12.78 5.52 -10.10
C ASN A 139 12.09 4.71 -8.99
N GLU A 140 11.17 5.35 -8.29
CA GLU A 140 10.27 4.67 -7.36
C GLU A 140 9.08 4.08 -8.10
N LEU A 141 8.62 2.92 -7.67
CA LEU A 141 7.33 2.37 -8.03
C LEU A 141 6.36 2.58 -6.86
N LYS A 142 5.92 3.82 -6.70
CA LYS A 142 4.94 4.20 -5.68
C LYS A 142 3.54 4.02 -6.24
N VAL A 143 2.86 2.96 -5.81
CA VAL A 143 1.47 2.66 -6.22
C VAL A 143 0.60 2.66 -5.00
N ILE A 144 -0.22 3.69 -4.86
CA ILE A 144 -1.11 3.85 -3.72
C ILE A 144 -2.58 3.80 -4.17
N PHE A 145 -3.45 3.51 -3.20
CA PHE A 145 -4.89 3.58 -3.39
C PHE A 145 -5.54 4.10 -2.10
N TYR A 146 -6.43 5.07 -2.26
CA TYR A 146 -7.26 5.59 -1.20
C TYR A 146 -8.73 5.40 -1.61
N PRO A 147 -9.55 4.67 -0.83
CA PRO A 147 -10.96 4.42 -1.15
C PRO A 147 -11.82 5.65 -0.83
N ILE A 148 -11.68 6.70 -1.65
CA ILE A 148 -12.40 7.98 -1.53
C ILE A 148 -13.91 7.85 -1.75
N ASP A 149 -14.35 6.78 -2.39
CA ASP A 149 -15.75 6.42 -2.58
C ASP A 149 -16.42 6.00 -1.27
N ILE A 150 -15.67 5.31 -0.40
CA ILE A 150 -16.10 4.88 0.94
C ILE A 150 -15.96 6.04 1.93
N TYR A 151 -14.79 6.70 1.93
CA TYR A 151 -14.50 7.80 2.85
C TYR A 151 -14.84 9.14 2.23
N ARG A 152 -16.08 9.58 2.47
CA ARG A 152 -16.59 10.89 2.10
C ARG A 152 -17.44 11.47 3.21
N ASN A 153 -17.42 12.79 3.35
CA ASN A 153 -18.28 13.51 4.28
C ASN A 153 -19.72 13.52 3.75
N VAL A 154 -20.62 12.83 4.46
CA VAL A 154 -22.06 12.82 4.16
C VAL A 154 -22.85 13.77 5.08
N GLU A 155 -22.16 14.69 5.75
CA GLU A 155 -22.72 15.77 6.57
C GLU A 155 -23.67 15.30 7.68
N LEU A 156 -23.38 14.15 8.29
CA LEU A 156 -24.12 13.67 9.45
C LEU A 156 -23.86 14.54 10.69
N GLU A 157 -24.83 14.55 11.60
CA GLU A 157 -24.66 15.15 12.92
C GLU A 157 -23.54 14.44 13.69
N ARG A 158 -22.64 15.22 14.31
CA ARG A 158 -21.47 14.71 15.04
C ARG A 158 -21.84 14.35 16.48
N THR A 159 -22.37 13.15 16.66
CA THR A 159 -22.85 12.60 17.95
C THR A 159 -21.78 11.85 18.75
N ILE A 160 -20.65 11.51 18.13
CA ILE A 160 -19.55 10.79 18.78
C ILE A 160 -18.44 11.80 19.09
N GLU A 161 -18.08 11.97 20.36
CA GLU A 161 -17.02 12.92 20.73
C GLU A 161 -15.65 12.50 20.17
N SER A 162 -15.30 11.21 20.26
CA SER A 162 -14.05 10.71 19.67
C SER A 162 -14.05 9.22 19.35
N CYS A 163 -13.20 8.85 18.41
CA CYS A 163 -12.82 7.48 18.09
C CYS A 163 -11.31 7.35 18.03
N TYR A 164 -10.77 6.13 18.11
CA TYR A 164 -9.32 5.92 18.13
C TYR A 164 -8.88 4.61 17.49
N MET A 165 -7.59 4.54 17.16
CA MET A 165 -6.96 3.36 16.56
C MET A 165 -5.52 3.19 17.07
N ILE A 166 -5.17 2.02 17.62
CA ILE A 166 -3.85 1.76 18.20
C ILE A 166 -2.84 1.27 17.17
N ARG A 167 -3.17 0.16 16.46
CA ARG A 167 -2.28 -0.53 15.50
C ARG A 167 -0.82 -0.65 15.95
N LYS A 168 0.12 0.02 15.27
CA LYS A 168 1.56 -0.04 15.53
C LYS A 168 1.99 0.81 16.75
N GLY A 169 1.10 1.64 17.29
CA GLY A 169 1.38 2.59 18.36
C GLY A 169 1.23 2.05 19.78
N VAL A 170 1.40 0.75 20.01
CA VAL A 170 1.12 0.08 21.31
C VAL A 170 1.90 0.65 22.50
N SER A 171 3.05 1.27 22.25
CA SER A 171 3.93 1.84 23.29
C SER A 171 3.62 3.29 23.63
N LYS A 172 2.68 3.94 22.93
CA LYS A 172 2.39 5.36 23.12
C LYS A 172 1.48 5.61 24.32
N PRO A 173 1.61 6.77 24.98
CA PRO A 173 0.73 7.14 26.08
C PRO A 173 -0.71 7.27 25.59
N ILE A 174 -1.66 6.64 26.29
CA ILE A 174 -3.09 6.73 25.99
C ILE A 174 -3.60 8.13 26.30
N ILE A 175 -4.14 8.82 25.29
CA ILE A 175 -4.71 10.18 25.40
C ILE A 175 -6.19 10.26 25.02
N HIS A 176 -6.80 9.15 24.59
CA HIS A 176 -8.21 9.08 24.24
C HIS A 176 -9.08 8.95 25.50
N ASP A 177 -10.35 9.35 25.41
CA ASP A 177 -11.30 9.21 26.52
C ASP A 177 -11.77 7.76 26.66
N LYS A 178 -12.16 7.33 27.86
CA LYS A 178 -12.64 5.96 28.10
C LYS A 178 -13.86 5.58 27.27
N ASN A 179 -14.67 6.56 26.85
CA ASN A 179 -15.84 6.36 26.01
C ASN A 179 -15.55 6.47 24.51
N SER A 180 -14.31 6.75 24.11
CA SER A 180 -13.93 6.78 22.70
C SER A 180 -14.14 5.42 22.04
N ILE A 181 -14.62 5.40 20.80
CA ILE A 181 -14.86 4.16 20.07
C ILE A 181 -13.56 3.63 19.46
N CYS A 182 -13.18 2.40 19.79
CA CYS A 182 -12.05 1.72 19.17
C CYS A 182 -12.38 1.28 17.73
N LEU A 183 -11.49 1.60 16.79
CA LEU A 183 -11.64 1.28 15.36
C LEU A 183 -10.84 0.04 14.93
N ASP A 184 -9.93 -0.46 15.76
CA ASP A 184 -9.10 -1.62 15.41
C ASP A 184 -9.98 -2.86 15.11
N GLY A 185 -9.73 -3.49 13.96
CA GLY A 185 -10.45 -4.69 13.50
C GLY A 185 -11.83 -4.46 12.87
N LYS A 186 -12.29 -3.21 12.74
CA LYS A 186 -13.52 -2.88 12.01
C LYS A 186 -13.29 -2.87 10.50
N SER A 187 -14.36 -3.11 9.73
CA SER A 187 -14.33 -2.97 8.27
C SER A 187 -14.23 -1.52 7.84
N HIS A 188 -13.78 -1.28 6.60
CA HIS A 188 -13.72 0.07 6.03
C HIS A 188 -15.08 0.80 6.05
N SER A 189 -16.18 0.08 5.80
CA SER A 189 -17.53 0.66 5.83
C SER A 189 -17.95 1.12 7.23
N GLU A 190 -17.71 0.30 8.25
CA GLU A 190 -18.00 0.67 9.64
C GLU A 190 -17.15 1.86 10.09
N ILE A 191 -15.86 1.88 9.74
CA ILE A 191 -14.96 2.98 10.07
C ILE A 191 -15.44 4.28 9.41
N ALA A 192 -15.83 4.24 8.14
CA ALA A 192 -16.35 5.42 7.44
C ALA A 192 -17.63 5.97 8.08
N GLN A 193 -18.54 5.10 8.55
CA GLN A 193 -19.74 5.49 9.28
C GLN A 193 -19.42 6.14 10.62
N ILE A 194 -18.45 5.60 11.36
CA ILE A 194 -18.01 6.18 12.64
C ILE A 194 -17.32 7.52 12.39
N PHE A 195 -16.43 7.62 11.40
CA PHE A 195 -15.77 8.88 11.06
C PHE A 195 -16.76 9.97 10.68
N ASN A 196 -17.87 9.66 10.00
CA ASN A 196 -18.89 10.66 9.67
C ASN A 196 -19.67 11.20 10.88
N GLN A 197 -19.68 10.48 12.00
CA GLN A 197 -20.37 10.88 13.24
C GLN A 197 -19.40 11.35 14.33
N ALA A 198 -18.11 11.01 14.21
CA ALA A 198 -17.08 11.38 15.18
C ALA A 198 -16.59 12.81 14.94
N ARG A 199 -16.38 13.56 16.03
CA ARG A 199 -15.73 14.88 16.00
C ARG A 199 -14.23 14.74 15.81
N THR A 200 -13.60 13.84 16.58
CA THR A 200 -12.14 13.66 16.56
C THR A 200 -11.75 12.19 16.42
N PHE A 201 -10.79 11.92 15.54
CA PHE A 201 -10.10 10.66 15.40
C PHE A 201 -8.70 10.76 16.01
N ILE A 202 -8.38 9.90 16.97
CA ILE A 202 -7.07 9.84 17.63
C ILE A 202 -6.33 8.58 17.19
N CYS A 203 -5.26 8.77 16.43
CA CYS A 203 -4.45 7.67 15.92
C CYS A 203 -3.11 7.54 16.64
N TYR A 204 -2.80 6.34 17.10
CA TYR A 204 -1.51 6.05 17.73
C TYR A 204 -0.49 5.50 16.71
N ASP A 205 -0.93 5.11 15.52
CA ASP A 205 -0.07 4.78 14.39
C ASP A 205 0.43 6.05 13.69
N ASP A 206 1.74 6.28 13.69
CA ASP A 206 2.38 7.42 13.03
C ASP A 206 2.12 7.46 11.54
N TYR A 207 2.06 6.30 10.89
CA TYR A 207 2.05 6.21 9.43
C TYR A 207 0.84 5.39 9.00
N THR A 208 -0.28 6.08 8.79
CA THR A 208 -1.55 5.48 8.44
C THR A 208 -2.34 6.32 7.43
N ALA A 209 -2.98 5.64 6.47
CA ALA A 209 -3.95 6.27 5.57
C ALA A 209 -5.26 6.63 6.29
N TYR A 210 -5.55 6.02 7.45
CA TYR A 210 -6.76 6.30 8.22
C TYR A 210 -6.87 7.74 8.70
N SER A 211 -5.74 8.44 8.88
CA SER A 211 -5.73 9.87 9.19
C SER A 211 -6.33 10.69 8.05
N ILE A 212 -5.94 10.37 6.81
CA ILE A 212 -6.48 10.99 5.60
C ILE A 212 -7.97 10.65 5.46
N PHE A 213 -8.35 9.39 5.70
CA PHE A 213 -9.74 8.94 5.62
C PHE A 213 -10.67 9.66 6.61
N ALA A 214 -10.19 9.91 7.83
CA ALA A 214 -10.92 10.69 8.82
C ALA A 214 -11.19 12.12 8.30
N VAL A 215 -10.18 12.76 7.71
CA VAL A 215 -10.32 14.12 7.15
C VAL A 215 -11.34 14.15 6.01
N LEU A 216 -11.27 13.19 5.07
CA LEU A 216 -12.24 13.10 3.96
C LEU A 216 -13.69 12.91 4.44
N ALA A 217 -13.87 12.20 5.56
CA ALA A 217 -15.16 12.02 6.21
C ALA A 217 -15.56 13.20 7.12
N GLY A 218 -14.79 14.29 7.15
CA GLY A 218 -15.03 15.50 7.94
C GLY A 218 -14.71 15.38 9.44
N CYS A 219 -14.01 14.31 9.85
CA CYS A 219 -13.55 14.10 11.22
C CYS A 219 -12.16 14.76 11.41
N VAL A 220 -11.95 15.43 12.55
CA VAL A 220 -10.63 16.00 12.88
C VAL A 220 -9.65 14.86 13.13
N SER A 221 -8.59 14.78 12.34
CA SER A 221 -7.56 13.74 12.49
C SER A 221 -6.40 14.22 13.35
N VAL A 222 -6.12 13.49 14.43
CA VAL A 222 -4.99 13.72 15.34
C VAL A 222 -4.12 12.47 15.40
N VAL A 223 -2.84 12.62 15.08
CA VAL A 223 -1.82 11.58 15.32
C VAL A 223 -1.12 11.87 16.65
N VAL A 224 -1.01 10.87 17.51
CA VAL A 224 -0.31 10.97 18.80
C VAL A 224 1.20 11.02 18.54
N PRO A 225 1.91 12.10 18.91
CA PRO A 225 3.33 12.23 18.65
C PRO A 225 4.18 11.17 19.34
N ASP A 226 5.26 10.73 18.69
CA ASP A 226 6.38 10.14 19.39
C ASP A 226 7.24 11.27 20.00
N HIS A 227 7.54 11.16 21.29
CA HIS A 227 8.32 12.16 22.03
C HIS A 227 9.71 12.42 21.44
N ARG A 228 10.23 11.52 20.60
CA ARG A 228 11.54 11.62 19.96
C ARG A 228 11.50 12.09 18.51
N VAL A 229 10.32 12.26 17.93
CA VAL A 229 10.16 12.58 16.51
C VAL A 229 9.49 13.94 16.40
N SER A 230 10.25 14.91 15.88
CA SER A 230 9.71 16.23 15.54
C SER A 230 8.75 16.14 14.35
N ILE A 231 7.94 17.18 14.16
CA ILE A 231 6.97 17.21 13.04
C ILE A 231 7.65 17.14 11.66
N ASP A 232 8.86 17.71 11.54
CA ASP A 232 9.63 17.75 10.29
C ASP A 232 10.36 16.42 10.03
N GLU A 233 10.61 15.64 11.07
CA GLU A 233 11.10 14.26 10.95
C GLU A 233 9.97 13.27 10.67
N TRP A 234 8.77 13.50 11.20
CA TRP A 234 7.64 12.60 11.03
C TRP A 234 7.20 12.51 9.56
N TYR A 235 6.86 13.64 8.97
CA TYR A 235 6.59 13.80 7.55
C TYR A 235 7.30 15.07 7.06
N SER A 236 8.44 14.87 6.40
CA SER A 236 9.30 15.97 5.94
C SER A 236 8.67 16.81 4.82
N ASN A 237 7.76 16.22 4.05
CA ASN A 237 6.98 16.93 3.04
C ASN A 237 5.67 17.41 3.67
N GLU A 238 5.45 18.73 3.69
CA GLU A 238 4.28 19.32 4.33
C GLU A 238 2.96 18.84 3.72
N THR A 239 2.94 18.53 2.41
CA THR A 239 1.73 18.08 1.72
C THR A 239 1.21 16.74 2.24
N ASP A 240 2.10 15.89 2.77
CA ASP A 240 1.73 14.61 3.39
C ASP A 240 1.06 14.82 4.77
N ARG A 241 1.12 16.04 5.33
CA ARG A 241 0.56 16.44 6.64
C ARG A 241 -0.75 17.22 6.52
N TYR A 242 -1.26 17.46 5.31
CA TYR A 242 -2.49 18.24 5.13
C TYR A 242 -3.67 17.60 5.86
N GLY A 243 -4.42 18.43 6.58
CA GLY A 243 -5.59 18.00 7.36
C GLY A 243 -5.28 17.24 8.64
N ILE A 244 -4.01 16.99 8.96
CA ILE A 244 -3.62 16.12 10.09
C ILE A 244 -2.91 16.94 11.16
N ALA A 245 -3.36 16.82 12.41
CA ALA A 245 -2.71 17.43 13.56
C ALA A 245 -1.71 16.44 14.19
N TYR A 246 -0.47 16.90 14.44
CA TYR A 246 0.52 16.13 15.19
C TYR A 246 0.44 16.46 16.69
N GLY A 247 -0.48 15.79 17.37
CA GLY A 247 -0.84 16.04 18.76
C GLY A 247 -1.98 17.06 18.96
N LEU A 248 -2.32 17.30 20.22
CA LEU A 248 -3.51 18.08 20.62
C LEU A 248 -3.25 19.57 20.87
N ASN A 249 -2.06 20.07 20.56
CA ASN A 249 -1.78 21.50 20.76
C ASN A 249 -2.53 22.35 19.72
N GLN A 250 -2.90 23.57 20.09
CA GLN A 250 -3.75 24.43 19.26
C GLN A 250 -3.11 24.74 17.90
N VAL A 251 -1.79 24.93 17.84
CA VAL A 251 -1.07 25.20 16.57
C VAL A 251 -1.30 24.07 15.56
N GLN A 252 -1.27 22.81 16.02
CA GLN A 252 -1.48 21.64 15.17
C GLN A 252 -2.95 21.46 14.77
N LEU A 253 -3.88 21.75 15.68
CA LEU A 253 -5.32 21.72 15.36
C LEU A 253 -5.70 22.79 14.35
N ASP A 254 -5.12 24.00 14.47
CA ASP A 254 -5.32 25.09 13.52
C ASP A 254 -4.74 24.74 12.15
N TRP A 255 -3.53 24.16 12.10
CA TRP A 255 -2.93 23.65 10.86
C TRP A 255 -3.84 22.64 10.17
N ALA A 256 -4.31 21.62 10.90
CA ALA A 256 -5.20 20.60 10.35
C ALA A 256 -6.47 21.24 9.79
N HIS A 257 -7.09 22.17 10.52
CA HIS A 257 -8.28 22.86 10.06
C HIS A 257 -8.05 23.70 8.79
N GLN A 258 -6.94 24.45 8.73
CA GLN A 258 -6.61 25.33 7.59
C GLN A 258 -6.21 24.56 6.33
N THR A 259 -5.75 23.32 6.46
CA THR A 259 -5.22 22.52 5.35
C THR A 259 -6.15 21.38 4.93
N LYS A 260 -7.24 21.10 5.66
CA LYS A 260 -8.16 19.97 5.38
C LYS A 260 -8.72 19.96 3.95
N GLU A 261 -9.03 21.12 3.39
CA GLU A 261 -9.60 21.23 2.03
C GLU A 261 -8.58 20.85 0.94
N LYS A 262 -7.28 20.84 1.26
CA LYS A 262 -6.21 20.46 0.33
C LYS A 262 -6.02 18.94 0.23
N VAL A 263 -6.64 18.17 1.13
CA VAL A 263 -6.43 16.72 1.22
C VAL A 263 -6.95 15.99 -0.01
N PHE A 264 -8.12 16.38 -0.52
CA PHE A 264 -8.71 15.74 -1.69
C PHE A 264 -7.83 15.92 -2.93
N GLU A 265 -7.42 17.16 -3.23
CA GLU A 265 -6.51 17.47 -4.34
C GLU A 265 -5.17 16.74 -4.21
N HIS A 266 -4.62 16.66 -2.99
CA HIS A 266 -3.39 15.91 -2.74
C HIS A 266 -3.55 14.42 -3.08
N ILE A 267 -4.68 13.81 -2.71
CA ILE A 267 -4.98 12.40 -3.04
C ILE A 267 -5.09 12.19 -4.55
N GLU A 268 -5.82 13.05 -5.26
CA GLU A 268 -5.95 12.96 -6.72
C GLU A 268 -4.58 13.05 -7.39
N HIS A 269 -3.72 13.96 -6.92
CA HIS A 269 -2.34 14.08 -7.40
C HIS A 269 -1.53 12.80 -7.15
N GLU A 270 -1.64 12.19 -5.97
CA GLU A 270 -0.92 10.95 -5.68
C GLU A 270 -1.45 9.72 -6.46
N HIS A 271 -2.76 9.68 -6.75
CA HIS A 271 -3.32 8.67 -7.66
C HIS A 271 -2.78 8.85 -9.08
N PHE A 272 -2.75 10.08 -9.60
CA PHE A 272 -2.17 10.39 -10.90
C PHE A 272 -0.66 10.08 -10.98
N LYS A 273 0.09 10.39 -9.92
CA LYS A 273 1.51 10.01 -9.80
C LYS A 273 1.70 8.50 -9.86
N SER A 274 0.81 7.73 -9.24
CA SER A 274 0.88 6.26 -9.28
C SER A 274 0.78 5.74 -10.72
N GLU A 275 -0.09 6.33 -11.55
CA GLU A 275 -0.19 5.98 -12.98
C GLU A 275 1.11 6.27 -13.74
N THR A 276 1.67 7.46 -13.52
CA THR A 276 2.95 7.88 -14.13
C THR A 276 4.09 6.96 -13.71
N CYS A 277 4.20 6.62 -12.41
CA CYS A 277 5.20 5.68 -11.90
C CYS A 277 5.09 4.31 -12.56
N VAL A 278 3.87 3.80 -12.78
CA VAL A 278 3.66 2.52 -13.46
C VAL A 278 4.12 2.58 -14.92
N GLN A 279 3.80 3.67 -15.64
CA GLN A 279 4.25 3.85 -17.03
C GLN A 279 5.78 3.88 -17.12
N THR A 280 6.45 4.68 -16.28
CA THR A 280 7.91 4.74 -16.21
C THR A 280 8.53 3.39 -15.88
N CYS A 281 7.96 2.66 -14.92
CA CYS A 281 8.41 1.32 -14.54
C CYS A 281 8.32 0.34 -15.73
N MET A 282 7.22 0.37 -16.49
CA MET A 282 7.06 -0.53 -17.64
C MET A 282 8.06 -0.24 -18.77
N ASP A 283 8.37 1.04 -19.02
CA ASP A 283 9.39 1.44 -20.00
C ASP A 283 10.80 1.02 -19.59
N GLU A 284 11.13 1.16 -18.30
CA GLU A 284 12.40 0.73 -17.74
C GLU A 284 12.55 -0.79 -17.80
N ILE A 285 11.51 -1.55 -17.41
CA ILE A 285 11.47 -3.01 -17.52
C ILE A 285 11.74 -3.46 -18.97
N ARG A 286 11.04 -2.84 -19.94
CA ARG A 286 11.22 -3.15 -21.36
C ARG A 286 12.67 -2.92 -21.80
N THR A 287 13.26 -1.81 -21.39
CA THR A 287 14.62 -1.41 -21.75
C THR A 287 15.67 -2.35 -21.12
N PHE A 288 15.55 -2.60 -19.82
CA PHE A 288 16.45 -3.45 -19.05
C PHE A 288 16.50 -4.88 -19.61
N PHE A 289 15.33 -5.48 -19.88
CA PHE A 289 15.25 -6.86 -20.39
C PHE A 289 15.28 -6.98 -21.92
N LYS A 290 15.30 -5.86 -22.67
CA LYS A 290 15.31 -5.81 -24.15
C LYS A 290 14.10 -6.53 -24.79
N LEU A 291 12.88 -6.21 -24.32
CA LEU A 291 11.64 -6.95 -24.66
C LEU A 291 10.77 -6.36 -25.78
#